data_AF-A0A3Q1F4F2-F1
#
_entry.id   AF-A0A3Q1F4F2-F1
#
_cell.length_a   1.000
_cell.length_b   1.000
_cell.length_c   1.000
_cell.angle_alpha   90.00
_cell.angle_beta   90.00
_cell.angle_gamma   90.00
#
_symmetry.space_group_name_H-M   'P 1'
#
loop_
_entity.id
_entity.type
_entity.pdbx_description
1 polymer ?
#
loop_
_entity_poly.entity_id
_entity_poly.type
_entity_poly.pdbx_seq_one_letter_code
_entity_poly.pdbx_strand_id
1 'polypeptide(L)'
;SNSTKSHIPRLNPLHPPLVPKRTVSLETPAVHHHNHQRTLIMQRREHYRYHQVWRKPFYGTGSEREEYRKELREQLQRQIEEKCVTLKLQLAGKVKEAEHLQEVDRLALSSEREQRMQHSKAMTAYRDENKKLMEQSWRDRALTRSQEVLKERELLRLNPINWSGTLK
;
A
#
# COMPACT_ATOMS: atom_id res chain seq x y z
N SER A 1 20.16 62.32 -70.45
CA SER A 1 21.11 61.37 -69.82
C SER A 1 21.85 62.16 -68.74
N ASN A 2 21.85 61.87 -67.43
CA ASN A 2 21.80 60.61 -66.71
C ASN A 2 21.11 60.79 -65.35
N SER A 3 20.35 59.75 -64.96
CA SER A 3 19.78 59.57 -63.62
C SER A 3 20.85 59.03 -62.67
N THR A 4 21.15 59.75 -61.58
CA THR A 4 21.96 59.22 -60.48
C THR A 4 21.03 58.79 -59.34
N LYS A 5 20.79 57.48 -59.27
CA LYS A 5 20.02 56.81 -58.21
C LYS A 5 20.71 56.99 -56.86
N SER A 6 20.02 57.54 -55.87
CA SER A 6 20.45 57.57 -54.46
C SER A 6 20.33 56.17 -53.85
N HIS A 7 21.46 55.54 -53.54
CA HIS A 7 21.53 54.22 -52.90
C HIS A 7 21.28 54.36 -51.38
N ILE A 8 20.16 53.82 -50.88
CA ILE A 8 19.90 53.74 -49.43
C ILE A 8 20.77 52.62 -48.84
N PRO A 9 21.66 52.90 -47.87
CA PRO A 9 22.48 51.87 -47.25
C PRO A 9 21.64 50.88 -46.42
N ARG A 10 21.95 49.59 -46.51
CA ARG A 10 21.28 48.52 -45.76
C ARG A 10 21.63 48.64 -44.27
N LEU A 11 20.62 48.74 -43.41
CA LEU A 11 20.79 48.77 -41.95
C LEU A 11 21.41 47.45 -41.46
N ASN A 12 22.48 47.53 -40.67
CA ASN A 12 23.06 46.37 -39.99
C ASN A 12 22.30 46.11 -38.67
N PRO A 13 21.60 44.97 -38.52
CA PRO A 13 20.83 44.66 -37.31
C PRO A 13 21.72 44.44 -36.06
N LEU A 14 23.00 44.13 -36.24
CA LEU A 14 23.94 43.92 -35.12
C LEU A 14 24.57 45.23 -34.62
N HIS A 15 24.44 46.33 -35.36
CA HIS A 15 24.98 47.65 -35.02
C HIS A 15 23.89 48.70 -35.28
N PRO A 16 22.87 48.80 -34.42
CA PRO A 16 21.87 49.84 -34.55
C PRO A 16 22.55 51.22 -34.50
N PRO A 17 22.18 52.16 -35.38
CA PRO A 17 22.81 53.47 -35.44
C PRO A 17 22.71 54.16 -34.07
N LEU A 18 23.82 54.78 -33.64
CA LEU A 18 23.95 55.56 -32.40
C LEU A 18 23.20 56.90 -32.50
N VAL A 19 21.95 56.86 -32.96
CA VAL A 19 21.09 58.04 -33.03
C VAL A 19 20.88 58.52 -31.59
N PRO A 20 21.07 59.81 -31.28
CA PRO A 20 20.74 60.36 -29.97
C PRO A 20 19.31 59.96 -29.63
N LYS A 21 19.14 59.14 -28.59
CA LYS A 21 17.82 58.77 -28.11
C LYS A 21 17.11 60.06 -27.72
N ARG A 22 15.94 60.30 -28.29
CA ARG A 22 15.13 61.47 -27.99
C ARG A 22 14.84 61.46 -26.48
N THR A 23 15.38 62.43 -25.75
CA THR A 23 15.27 62.54 -24.28
C THR A 23 13.99 63.23 -23.82
N VAL A 24 13.14 63.63 -24.77
CA VAL A 24 11.94 64.43 -24.51
C VAL A 24 10.70 63.56 -24.60
N SER A 25 9.84 63.62 -23.58
CA SER A 25 8.53 62.97 -23.60
C SER A 25 7.64 63.59 -24.68
N LEU A 26 7.00 62.73 -25.48
CA LEU A 26 5.99 63.15 -26.47
C LEU A 26 4.61 63.35 -25.84
N GLU A 27 4.47 63.01 -24.56
CA GLU A 27 3.23 63.16 -23.83
C GLU A 27 2.95 64.62 -23.54
N THR A 28 1.72 65.05 -23.82
CA THR A 28 1.26 66.36 -23.39
C THR A 28 1.10 66.37 -21.86
N PRO A 29 1.28 67.53 -21.19
CA PRO A 29 1.15 67.63 -19.73
C PRO A 29 -0.19 67.08 -19.19
N ALA A 30 -1.27 67.20 -19.96
CA ALA A 30 -2.58 66.66 -19.60
C ALA A 30 -2.61 65.12 -19.58
N VAL A 31 -2.00 64.47 -20.58
CA VAL A 31 -1.89 63.00 -20.65
C VAL A 31 -1.01 62.48 -19.52
N HIS A 32 0.11 63.14 -19.26
CA HIS A 32 0.99 62.80 -18.14
C HIS A 32 0.26 62.93 -16.78
N HIS A 33 -0.49 64.01 -16.57
CA HIS A 33 -1.30 64.20 -15.36
C HIS A 33 -2.35 63.10 -15.19
N HIS A 34 -3.07 62.76 -16.26
CA HIS A 34 -4.06 61.68 -16.25
C HIS A 34 -3.44 60.32 -15.91
N ASN A 35 -2.31 59.97 -16.53
CA ASN A 35 -1.59 58.73 -16.27
C ASN A 35 -1.08 58.66 -14.82
N HIS A 36 -0.59 59.78 -14.28
CA HIS A 36 -0.18 59.89 -12.90
C HIS A 36 -1.35 59.67 -11.93
N GLN A 37 -2.49 60.33 -12.15
CA GLN A 37 -3.70 60.13 -11.34
C GLN A 37 -4.19 58.68 -11.38
N ARG A 38 -4.22 58.06 -12.57
CA ARG A 38 -4.61 56.66 -12.75
C ARG A 38 -3.70 55.71 -11.97
N THR A 39 -2.39 55.95 -12.00
CA THR A 39 -1.39 55.17 -11.26
C THR A 39 -1.65 55.24 -9.75
N LEU A 40 -1.86 56.45 -9.21
CA LEU A 40 -2.17 56.64 -7.80
C LEU A 40 -3.47 55.93 -7.38
N ILE A 41 -4.51 56.00 -8.22
CA ILE A 41 -5.79 55.32 -7.96
C ILE A 41 -5.59 53.80 -7.93
N MET A 42 -4.80 53.24 -8.86
CA MET A 42 -4.50 51.80 -8.88
C MET A 42 -3.71 51.38 -7.65
N GLN A 43 -2.67 52.13 -7.27
CA GLN A 43 -1.89 51.86 -6.06
C GLN A 43 -2.75 51.86 -4.80
N ARG A 44 -3.65 52.85 -4.66
CA ARG A 44 -4.57 52.91 -3.52
C ARG A 44 -5.52 51.72 -3.51
N ARG A 45 -6.10 51.36 -4.65
CA ARG A 45 -7.00 50.19 -4.75
C ARG A 45 -6.31 48.90 -4.35
N GLU A 46 -5.08 48.70 -4.80
CA GLU A 46 -4.32 47.50 -4.47
C GLU A 46 -3.97 47.44 -2.98
N HIS A 47 -3.58 48.57 -2.39
CA HIS A 47 -3.37 48.69 -0.96
C HIS A 47 -4.65 48.32 -0.17
N TYR A 48 -5.81 48.85 -0.56
CA TYR A 48 -7.08 48.49 0.10
C TYR A 48 -7.45 47.02 -0.06
N ARG A 49 -7.19 46.42 -1.24
CA ARG A 49 -7.44 45.01 -1.50
C ARG A 49 -6.57 44.12 -0.60
N TYR A 50 -5.28 44.42 -0.51
CA TYR A 50 -4.33 43.65 0.30
C TYR A 50 -4.66 43.72 1.80
N HIS A 51 -5.03 44.89 2.30
CA HIS A 51 -5.31 45.08 3.73
C HIS A 51 -6.75 44.77 4.13
N GLN A 52 -7.64 44.46 3.19
CA GLN A 52 -9.07 44.22 3.47
C GLN A 52 -9.30 43.05 4.44
N VAL A 53 -8.48 42.00 4.36
CA VAL A 53 -8.58 40.80 5.20
C VAL A 53 -8.25 41.11 6.66
N TRP A 54 -7.18 41.88 6.91
CA TRP A 54 -6.74 42.27 8.25
C TRP A 54 -7.49 43.48 8.81
N ARG A 55 -8.21 44.21 7.94
CA ARG A 55 -9.02 45.34 8.35
C ARG A 55 -10.15 44.89 9.27
N LYS A 56 -10.92 43.86 8.91
CA LYS A 56 -12.10 43.46 9.71
C LYS A 56 -11.76 43.05 11.15
N PRO A 57 -10.70 42.26 11.43
CA PRO A 57 -10.35 41.87 12.79
C PRO A 57 -9.82 43.02 13.66
N PHE A 58 -9.01 43.93 13.09
CA PHE A 58 -8.25 44.91 13.88
C PHE A 58 -8.78 46.35 13.76
N TYR A 59 -9.26 46.74 12.57
CA TYR A 59 -9.63 48.11 12.21
C TYR A 59 -11.08 48.23 11.72
N GLY A 60 -11.88 47.19 11.90
CA GLY A 60 -13.30 47.15 11.56
C GLY A 60 -14.16 47.83 12.61
N THR A 61 -15.40 48.14 12.20
CA THR A 61 -16.46 48.55 13.13
C THR A 61 -16.75 47.45 14.17
N GLY A 62 -17.44 47.80 15.26
CA GLY A 62 -17.77 46.83 16.31
C GLY A 62 -18.53 45.60 15.78
N SER A 63 -19.43 45.81 14.82
CA SER A 63 -20.19 44.75 14.14
C SER A 63 -19.30 43.86 13.28
N GLU A 64 -18.44 44.45 12.44
CA GLU A 64 -17.52 43.69 11.56
C GLU A 64 -16.56 42.80 12.36
N ARG A 65 -16.09 43.28 13.51
CA ARG A 65 -15.23 42.49 14.42
C ARG A 65 -15.99 41.32 15.04
N GLU A 66 -17.26 41.52 15.40
CA GLU A 66 -18.07 40.43 15.96
C GLU A 66 -18.42 39.37 14.90
N GLU A 67 -18.76 39.79 13.69
CA GLU A 67 -18.99 38.89 12.55
C GLU A 67 -17.76 38.01 12.30
N TYR A 68 -16.56 38.60 12.27
CA TYR A 68 -15.32 37.84 12.12
C TYR A 68 -15.08 36.84 13.26
N ARG A 69 -15.32 37.25 14.52
CA ARG A 69 -15.20 36.34 15.67
C ARG A 69 -16.20 35.19 15.60
N LYS A 70 -17.42 35.46 15.13
CA LYS A 70 -18.44 34.45 14.90
C LYS A 70 -18.02 33.46 13.81
N GLU A 71 -17.58 33.95 12.65
CA GLU A 71 -17.06 33.11 11.56
C GLU A 71 -15.91 32.20 12.04
N LEU A 72 -14.99 32.74 12.84
CA LEU A 72 -13.87 31.97 13.40
C LEU A 72 -14.36 30.85 14.33
N ARG A 73 -15.33 31.14 15.21
CA ARG A 73 -15.94 30.12 16.09
C ARG A 73 -16.63 29.03 15.27
N GLU A 74 -17.38 29.40 14.24
CA GLU A 74 -18.07 28.45 13.35
C GLU A 74 -17.10 27.58 12.55
N GLN A 75 -15.98 28.14 12.08
CA GLN A 75 -14.93 27.37 11.42
C GLN A 75 -14.27 26.38 12.39
N LEU A 76 -13.93 26.84 13.61
CA LEU A 76 -13.34 25.97 14.62
C LEU A 76 -14.29 24.84 15.01
N GLN A 77 -15.58 25.15 15.18
CA GLN A 77 -16.60 24.14 15.47
C GLN A 77 -16.67 23.09 14.36
N ARG A 78 -16.74 23.50 13.09
CA ARG A 78 -16.71 22.57 11.94
C ARG A 78 -15.46 21.69 11.95
N GLN A 79 -14.28 22.25 12.20
CA GLN A 79 -13.05 21.48 12.27
C GLN A 79 -13.07 20.44 13.40
N ILE A 80 -13.63 20.78 14.57
CA ILE A 80 -13.79 19.85 15.69
C ILE A 80 -14.75 18.71 15.32
N GLU A 81 -15.88 19.04 14.71
CA GLU A 81 -16.88 18.06 14.27
C GLU A 81 -16.31 17.10 13.22
N GLU A 82 -15.64 17.63 12.19
CA GLU A 82 -14.98 16.83 11.15
C GLU A 82 -13.91 15.89 11.73
N LYS A 83 -13.07 16.40 12.65
CA LYS A 83 -12.07 15.57 13.33
C LYS A 83 -12.73 14.49 14.18
N CYS A 84 -13.81 14.81 14.89
CA CYS A 84 -14.54 13.84 15.71
C CYS A 84 -15.12 12.71 14.84
N VAL A 85 -15.75 13.05 13.71
CA VAL A 85 -16.28 12.07 12.75
C VAL A 85 -15.15 11.19 12.19
N THR A 86 -14.03 11.79 11.81
CA THR A 86 -12.86 11.08 11.30
C THR A 86 -12.32 10.07 12.32
N LEU A 87 -12.18 10.47 13.58
CA LEU A 87 -11.70 9.60 14.65
C LEU A 87 -12.67 8.45 14.93
N LYS A 88 -13.99 8.72 14.92
CA LYS A 88 -15.01 7.68 15.08
C LYS A 88 -14.95 6.64 13.96
N LEU A 89 -14.79 7.09 12.70
CA LEU A 89 -14.63 6.20 11.55
C LEU A 89 -13.36 5.36 11.64
N GLN A 90 -12.24 5.97 12.02
CA GLN A 90 -10.98 5.25 12.22
C GLN A 90 -11.09 4.20 13.32
N LEU A 91 -11.72 4.54 14.45
CA LEU A 91 -11.93 3.59 15.54
C LEU A 91 -12.84 2.44 15.12
N ALA A 92 -13.95 2.73 14.44
CA ALA A 92 -14.84 1.69 13.92
C ALA A 92 -14.14 0.77 12.91
N GLY A 93 -13.25 1.31 12.08
CA GLY A 93 -12.39 0.52 11.19
C GLY A 93 -11.46 -0.42 11.97
N LYS A 94 -10.75 0.10 12.97
CA LYS A 94 -9.84 -0.70 13.82
C LYS A 94 -10.56 -1.80 14.59
N VAL A 95 -11.78 -1.54 15.07
CA VAL A 95 -12.59 -2.57 15.76
C VAL A 95 -12.93 -3.71 14.79
N LYS A 96 -13.38 -3.41 13.58
CA LYS A 96 -13.68 -4.43 12.56
C LYS A 96 -12.45 -5.23 12.16
N GLU A 97 -11.30 -4.57 12.00
CA GLU A 97 -10.02 -5.24 11.72
C GLU A 97 -9.62 -6.18 12.86
N ALA A 98 -9.77 -5.74 14.12
CA ALA A 98 -9.46 -6.57 15.28
C ALA A 98 -10.40 -7.78 15.39
N GLU A 99 -11.70 -7.61 15.19
CA GLU A 99 -12.69 -8.69 15.17
C GLU A 99 -12.36 -9.72 14.06
N HIS A 100 -11.97 -9.23 12.88
CA HIS A 100 -11.56 -10.10 11.78
C HIS A 100 -10.31 -10.92 12.14
N LEU A 101 -9.28 -10.29 12.70
CA LEU A 101 -8.06 -10.98 13.12
C LEU A 101 -8.34 -12.02 14.21
N GLN A 102 -9.21 -11.71 15.16
CA GLN A 102 -9.61 -12.65 16.20
C GLN A 102 -10.31 -13.87 15.61
N GLU A 103 -11.19 -13.69 14.63
CA GLU A 103 -11.88 -14.79 13.97
C GLU A 103 -10.92 -15.65 13.14
N VAL A 104 -9.97 -15.03 12.42
CA VAL A 104 -8.93 -15.75 11.69
C VAL A 104 -8.09 -16.61 12.63
N ASP A 105 -7.65 -16.07 13.76
CA ASP A 105 -6.87 -16.80 14.75
C ASP A 105 -7.66 -17.98 15.35
N ARG A 106 -8.94 -17.74 15.69
CA ARG A 106 -9.85 -18.78 16.17
C ARG A 106 -9.97 -19.94 15.18
N LEU A 107 -10.13 -19.63 13.89
CA LEU A 107 -10.21 -20.62 12.83
C LEU A 107 -8.89 -21.38 12.65
N ALA A 108 -7.75 -20.68 12.68
CA ALA A 108 -6.43 -21.30 12.58
C ALA A 108 -6.18 -22.31 13.71
N LEU A 109 -6.46 -21.93 14.95
CA LEU A 109 -6.35 -22.81 16.12
C LEU A 109 -7.27 -24.03 16.00
N SER A 110 -8.51 -23.84 15.52
CA SER A 110 -9.43 -24.96 15.30
C SER A 110 -8.94 -25.92 14.22
N SER A 111 -8.37 -25.40 13.14
CA SER A 111 -7.83 -26.18 12.03
C SER A 111 -6.61 -26.98 12.46
N GLU A 112 -5.68 -26.36 13.19
CA GLU A 112 -4.49 -27.03 13.70
C GLU A 112 -4.86 -28.16 14.68
N ARG A 113 -5.85 -27.93 15.54
CA ARG A 113 -6.37 -28.97 16.45
C ARG A 113 -6.94 -30.15 15.67
N GLU A 114 -7.73 -29.89 14.63
CA GLU A 114 -8.32 -30.93 13.79
C GLU A 114 -7.22 -31.71 13.05
N GLN A 115 -6.25 -31.02 12.45
CA GLN A 115 -5.10 -31.65 11.78
C GLN A 115 -4.30 -32.55 12.73
N ARG A 116 -4.03 -32.08 13.96
CA ARG A 116 -3.35 -32.90 14.98
C ARG A 116 -4.14 -34.15 15.33
N MET A 117 -5.46 -34.03 15.47
CA MET A 117 -6.33 -35.18 15.74
C MET A 117 -6.35 -36.16 14.56
N GLN A 118 -6.49 -35.68 13.32
CA GLN A 118 -6.47 -36.50 12.12
C GLN A 118 -5.15 -37.23 11.95
N HIS A 119 -4.03 -36.53 12.15
CA HIS A 119 -2.70 -37.13 12.12
C HIS A 119 -2.56 -38.24 13.18
N SER A 120 -2.98 -37.97 14.42
CA SER A 120 -2.95 -38.98 15.50
C SER A 120 -3.80 -40.22 15.16
N LYS A 121 -5.00 -40.02 14.62
CA LYS A 121 -5.88 -41.12 14.16
C LYS A 121 -5.20 -41.93 13.05
N ALA A 122 -4.63 -41.27 12.05
CA ALA A 122 -3.92 -41.92 10.95
C ALA A 122 -2.73 -42.74 11.47
N MET A 123 -1.91 -42.18 12.35
CA MET A 123 -0.77 -42.87 12.95
C MET A 123 -1.19 -44.09 13.78
N THR A 124 -2.30 -43.98 14.51
CA THR A 124 -2.87 -45.11 15.26
C THR A 124 -3.31 -46.22 14.31
N ALA A 125 -4.01 -45.88 13.21
CA ALA A 125 -4.43 -46.83 12.21
C ALA A 125 -3.23 -47.55 11.56
N TYR A 126 -2.18 -46.81 11.18
CA TYR A 126 -0.96 -47.41 10.64
C TYR A 126 -0.28 -48.35 11.62
N ARG A 127 -0.19 -47.97 12.90
CA ARG A 127 0.38 -48.83 13.95
C ARG A 127 -0.40 -50.15 14.06
N ASP A 128 -1.73 -50.07 14.07
CA ASP A 128 -2.59 -51.24 14.26
C ASP A 128 -2.55 -52.16 13.03
N GLU A 129 -2.51 -51.62 11.81
CA GLU A 129 -2.33 -52.41 10.59
C GLU A 129 -0.94 -53.06 10.52
N ASN A 130 0.12 -52.34 10.89
CA ASN A 130 1.46 -52.91 10.97
C ASN A 130 1.52 -54.08 11.98
N LYS A 131 0.81 -53.96 13.11
CA LYS A 131 0.71 -55.05 14.09
C LYS A 131 0.01 -56.27 13.48
N LYS A 132 -1.13 -56.09 12.80
CA LYS A 132 -1.84 -57.19 12.12
C LYS A 132 -0.95 -57.89 11.09
N LEU A 133 -0.22 -57.12 10.28
CA LEU A 133 0.71 -57.65 9.28
C LEU A 133 1.84 -58.45 9.92
N MET A 134 2.42 -57.96 11.02
CA MET A 134 3.46 -58.70 11.75
C MET A 134 2.93 -60.01 12.32
N GLU A 135 1.76 -59.99 12.94
CA GLU A 135 1.12 -61.19 13.49
C GLU A 135 0.81 -62.21 12.40
N GLN A 136 0.28 -61.76 11.25
CA GLN A 136 0.02 -62.62 10.11
C GLN A 136 1.31 -63.26 9.58
N SER A 137 2.34 -62.45 9.36
CA SER A 137 3.66 -62.91 8.93
C SER A 137 4.29 -63.90 9.92
N TRP A 138 3.98 -63.78 11.22
CA TRP A 138 4.44 -64.72 12.23
C TRP A 138 3.69 -66.06 12.16
N ARG A 139 2.36 -66.03 11.98
CA ARG A 139 1.53 -67.24 11.77
C ARG A 139 1.97 -67.98 10.51
N ASP A 140 2.17 -67.28 9.40
CA ASP A 140 2.57 -67.87 8.12
C ASP A 140 3.95 -68.53 8.21
N ARG A 141 4.91 -67.87 8.88
CA ARG A 141 6.24 -68.46 9.15
C ARG A 141 6.16 -69.68 10.05
N ALA A 142 5.30 -69.67 11.07
CA ALA A 142 5.11 -70.82 11.94
C ALA A 142 4.50 -72.02 11.17
N LEU A 143 3.50 -71.76 10.32
CA LEU A 143 2.90 -72.77 9.45
C LEU A 143 3.92 -73.35 8.46
N THR A 144 4.69 -72.49 7.81
CA THR A 144 5.73 -72.89 6.85
C THR A 144 6.76 -73.80 7.51
N ARG A 145 7.28 -73.42 8.69
CA ARG A 145 8.20 -74.27 9.45
C ARG A 145 7.59 -75.63 9.83
N SER A 146 6.31 -75.66 10.22
CA SER A 146 5.62 -76.92 10.54
C SER A 146 5.53 -77.83 9.31
N GLN A 147 5.18 -77.26 8.15
CA GLN A 147 5.13 -77.99 6.88
C GLN A 147 6.51 -78.50 6.44
N GLU A 148 7.55 -77.68 6.59
CA GLU A 148 8.94 -78.08 6.32
C GLU A 148 9.36 -79.26 7.19
N VAL A 149 9.11 -79.21 8.50
CA VAL A 149 9.39 -80.32 9.43
C VAL A 149 8.64 -81.61 9.02
N LEU A 150 7.39 -81.50 8.58
CA LEU A 150 6.63 -82.66 8.09
C LEU A 150 7.25 -83.24 6.81
N LYS A 151 7.62 -82.38 5.86
CA LYS A 151 8.31 -82.78 4.63
C LYS A 151 9.65 -83.45 4.91
N GLU A 152 10.46 -82.89 5.81
CA GLU A 152 11.72 -83.49 6.25
C GLU A 152 11.50 -84.88 6.85
N ARG A 153 10.51 -85.03 7.73
CA ARG A 153 10.13 -86.33 8.30
C ARG A 153 9.72 -87.34 7.23
N GLU A 154 8.96 -86.90 6.23
CA GLU A 154 8.56 -87.75 5.10
C GLU A 154 9.78 -88.17 4.26
N LEU A 155 10.68 -87.24 3.95
CA LEU A 155 11.93 -87.54 3.25
C LEU A 155 12.79 -88.53 4.02
N LEU A 156 12.89 -88.40 5.35
CA LEU A 156 13.60 -89.34 6.21
C LEU A 156 12.95 -90.74 6.25
N ARG A 157 11.62 -90.83 6.06
CA ARG A 157 10.95 -92.14 5.91
C ARG A 157 11.30 -92.81 4.59
N LEU A 158 11.36 -92.03 3.51
CA LEU A 158 11.70 -92.53 2.17
C LEU A 158 13.19 -92.86 2.05
N ASN A 159 14.05 -92.05 2.67
CA ASN A 159 15.51 -92.17 2.68
C ASN A 159 16.02 -92.04 4.12
N PRO A 160 15.98 -93.12 4.92
CA PRO A 160 16.47 -93.08 6.30
C PRO A 160 17.96 -92.73 6.31
N ILE A 161 18.36 -91.83 7.21
CA ILE A 161 19.77 -91.45 7.35
C ILE A 161 20.54 -92.69 7.77
N ASN A 162 21.43 -93.15 6.91
CA ASN A 162 22.34 -94.24 7.21
C ASN A 162 23.46 -93.75 8.15
N TRP A 163 23.21 -93.75 9.46
CA TRP A 163 24.22 -93.36 10.46
C TRP A 163 25.34 -94.40 10.64
N SER A 164 25.15 -95.61 10.15
CA SER A 164 26.14 -96.69 10.18
C SER A 164 26.63 -96.92 8.76
N GLY A 165 27.60 -96.14 8.26
CA GLY A 165 28.08 -96.16 6.86
C GLY A 165 28.46 -97.53 6.27
N THR A 166 27.46 -98.39 6.04
CA THR A 166 27.54 -99.79 5.63
C THR A 166 26.12 -100.36 5.56
N LEU A 167 25.60 -100.49 4.35
CA LEU A 167 24.82 -101.68 3.99
C LEU A 167 25.28 -102.09 2.58
N LYS A 168 26.44 -102.76 2.60
CA LYS A 168 27.26 -103.40 1.55
C LYS A 168 27.79 -102.53 0.41
#